data_AF-A0A942RZV3-F1
#
_entry.id   AF-A0A942RZV3-F1
#
_cell.length_a   1.000
_cell.length_b   1.000
_cell.length_c   1.000
_cell.angle_alpha   90.00
_cell.angle_beta   90.00
_cell.angle_gamma   90.00
#
_symmetry.space_group_name_H-M   'P 1'
#
loop_
_entity.id
_entity.type
_entity.pdbx_description
1 polymer ?
#
loop_
_entity_poly.entity_id
_entity_poly.type
_entity_poly.pdbx_seq_one_letter_code
_entity_poly.pdbx_strand_id
1 'polypeptide(L)'
;MKIIQFLKNWNELLTLPIALLLWWYSNSILRMIDETAGVYDVGIFQAFLLGTAGILFGHALVWLILKLSAGDVYRTLDDFLNRNTLITPWQRGLFSLLYFGFLLIAWSILVAGMS
;
A
#
# COMPACT_ATOMS: atom_id res chain seq x y z
N MET A 1 -24.34 12.45 1.69
CA MET A 1 -23.27 12.95 2.57
C MET A 1 -22.60 11.90 3.46
N LYS A 2 -23.25 10.78 3.84
CA LYS A 2 -22.65 9.75 4.73
C LYS A 2 -21.51 8.93 4.11
N ILE A 3 -21.59 8.61 2.81
CA ILE A 3 -20.56 7.82 2.10
C ILE A 3 -19.24 8.58 1.97
N ILE A 4 -19.27 9.87 1.64
CA ILE A 4 -18.07 10.70 1.54
C ILE A 4 -17.36 10.75 2.90
N GLN A 5 -18.12 10.88 3.99
CA GLN A 5 -17.57 10.93 5.34
C GLN A 5 -17.03 9.58 5.80
N PHE A 6 -17.67 8.48 5.39
CA PHE A 6 -17.15 7.13 5.57
C PHE A 6 -15.83 6.93 4.81
N LEU A 7 -15.76 7.31 3.54
CA LEU A 7 -14.54 7.23 2.73
C LEU A 7 -13.42 8.11 3.28
N LYS A 8 -13.75 9.28 3.83
CA LYS A 8 -12.77 10.18 4.46
C LYS A 8 -12.20 9.60 5.75
N ASN A 9 -13.04 8.95 6.55
CA ASN A 9 -12.63 8.28 7.79
C ASN A 9 -11.92 6.94 7.55
N TRP A 10 -12.09 6.34 6.38
CA TRP A 10 -11.48 5.07 5.97
C TRP A 10 -10.64 5.24 4.71
N ASN A 11 -9.98 6.39 4.59
CA ASN A 11 -9.08 6.72 3.50
C ASN A 11 -8.09 5.58 3.25
N GLU A 12 -7.55 4.98 4.31
CA GLU A 12 -6.53 3.93 4.17
C GLU A 12 -7.08 2.69 3.45
N LEU A 13 -8.37 2.39 3.62
CA LEU A 13 -9.03 1.29 2.92
C LEU A 13 -9.24 1.56 1.44
N LEU A 14 -9.11 2.80 0.96
CA LEU A 14 -9.18 3.09 -0.48
C LEU A 14 -8.01 2.46 -1.24
N THR A 15 -6.87 2.23 -0.57
CA THR A 15 -5.73 1.54 -1.16
C THR A 15 -6.03 0.06 -1.46
N LEU A 16 -7.01 -0.53 -0.78
CA LEU A 16 -7.37 -1.95 -0.92
C LEU A 16 -8.15 -2.25 -2.22
N PRO A 17 -9.23 -1.52 -2.59
CA PRO A 17 -9.85 -1.61 -3.91
C PRO A 17 -8.86 -1.31 -5.03
N ILE A 18 -7.97 -0.32 -4.85
CA ILE A 18 -6.97 0.02 -5.86
C ILE A 18 -5.98 -1.13 -6.05
N ALA A 19 -5.51 -1.75 -4.97
CA ALA A 19 -4.65 -2.93 -5.03
C ALA A 19 -5.33 -4.11 -5.73
N LEU A 20 -6.60 -4.38 -5.40
CA LEU A 20 -7.38 -5.46 -6.02
C LEU A 20 -7.63 -5.21 -7.51
N LEU A 21 -7.91 -3.96 -7.89
CA LEU A 21 -8.06 -3.58 -9.30
C LEU A 21 -6.74 -3.72 -10.05
N LEU A 22 -5.63 -3.25 -9.48
CA LEU A 22 -4.29 -3.43 -10.07
C LEU A 22 -3.95 -4.91 -10.25
N TRP A 23 -4.29 -5.75 -9.27
CA TRP A 23 -4.09 -7.19 -9.37
C TRP A 23 -5.00 -7.82 -10.44
N TRP A 24 -6.30 -7.50 -10.45
CA TRP A 24 -7.26 -8.05 -11.41
C TRP A 24 -6.93 -7.67 -12.85
N TYR A 25 -6.58 -6.40 -13.07
CA TYR A 25 -6.22 -5.88 -14.40
C TYR A 25 -4.74 -6.04 -14.74
N SER A 26 -3.92 -6.60 -13.84
CA SER A 26 -2.47 -6.74 -14.03
C SER A 26 -2.13 -7.35 -15.39
N ASN A 27 -2.78 -8.46 -15.74
CA ASN A 27 -2.55 -9.16 -16.99
C ASN A 27 -2.96 -8.31 -18.21
N SER A 28 -4.07 -7.58 -18.12
CA SER A 28 -4.51 -6.70 -19.22
C SER A 28 -3.57 -5.51 -19.41
N ILE A 29 -3.12 -4.89 -18.31
CA ILE A 29 -2.19 -3.75 -18.33
C ILE A 29 -0.84 -4.16 -18.90
N LEU A 30 -0.32 -5.33 -18.49
CA LEU A 30 0.96 -5.84 -18.98
C LEU A 30 0.89 -6.21 -20.47
N ARG A 31 -0.22 -6.80 -20.92
CA ARG A 31 -0.43 -7.16 -22.33
C ARG A 31 -0.62 -5.97 -23.28
N MET A 32 -0.94 -4.78 -22.76
CA MET A 32 -0.93 -3.55 -23.56
C MET A 32 0.51 -3.09 -23.89
N ILE A 33 1.50 -3.47 -23.09
CA ILE A 33 2.91 -3.09 -23.26
C ILE A 33 3.67 -4.21 -24.00
N ASP A 34 3.36 -5.46 -23.67
CA ASP A 34 3.95 -6.65 -24.30
C ASP A 34 2.92 -7.78 -24.33
N GLU A 35 2.48 -8.18 -25.53
CA GLU A 35 1.45 -9.21 -25.74
C GLU A 35 1.82 -10.58 -25.14
N THR A 36 3.11 -10.83 -24.92
CA THR A 36 3.66 -12.07 -24.34
C THR A 36 3.84 -12.00 -22.82
N ALA A 37 3.66 -10.83 -22.20
CA ALA A 37 3.75 -10.67 -20.76
C ALA A 37 2.72 -11.55 -20.03
N GLY A 38 3.18 -12.32 -19.05
CA GLY A 38 2.36 -13.23 -18.23
C GLY A 38 2.17 -14.65 -18.79
N VAL A 39 2.75 -15.00 -19.94
CA VAL A 39 2.59 -16.33 -20.57
C VAL A 39 3.74 -17.30 -20.22
N TYR A 40 4.98 -16.81 -20.11
CA TYR A 40 6.16 -17.67 -20.02
C TYR A 40 7.01 -17.49 -18.75
N ASP A 41 6.96 -16.32 -18.10
CA ASP A 41 7.60 -16.09 -16.79
C ASP A 41 7.10 -14.79 -16.14
N VAL A 42 7.30 -14.61 -14.83
CA VAL A 42 7.06 -13.31 -14.17
C VAL A 42 8.14 -12.33 -14.62
N GLY A 43 7.86 -11.59 -15.69
CA GLY A 43 8.75 -10.55 -16.19
C GLY A 43 8.97 -9.42 -15.18
N ILE A 44 10.05 -8.66 -15.33
CA ILE A 44 10.40 -7.53 -14.46
C ILE A 44 9.20 -6.58 -14.25
N PHE A 45 8.46 -6.24 -15.29
CA PHE A 45 7.28 -5.37 -15.19
C PHE A 45 6.13 -5.99 -14.39
N GLN A 46 5.93 -7.30 -14.50
CA GLN A 46 4.92 -8.02 -13.73
C GLN A 46 5.31 -8.08 -12.24
N ALA A 47 6.60 -8.27 -11.94
CA ALA A 47 7.11 -8.21 -10.56
C ALA A 47 6.90 -6.82 -9.94
N PHE A 48 7.19 -5.73 -10.67
CA PHE A 48 6.94 -4.37 -10.19
C PHE A 48 5.46 -4.06 -9.97
N LEU A 49 4.59 -4.50 -10.89
CA LEU A 49 3.15 -4.23 -10.81
C LEU A 49 2.49 -5.01 -9.66
N LEU A 50 2.82 -6.30 -9.52
CA LEU A 50 2.36 -7.13 -8.40
C LEU A 50 2.96 -6.68 -7.07
N GLY A 51 4.23 -6.26 -7.05
CA GLY A 51 4.86 -5.66 -5.86
C GLY A 51 4.15 -4.39 -5.43
N THR A 52 3.79 -3.51 -6.38
CA THR A 52 3.02 -2.29 -6.10
C THR A 52 1.63 -2.62 -5.53
N ALA A 53 0.93 -3.58 -6.12
CA ALA A 53 -0.36 -4.04 -5.60
C ALA A 53 -0.20 -4.64 -4.18
N GLY A 54 0.85 -5.42 -3.94
CA GLY A 54 1.19 -6.00 -2.64
C GLY A 54 1.47 -4.95 -1.57
N ILE A 55 2.20 -3.88 -1.90
CA ILE A 55 2.46 -2.75 -0.98
C ILE A 55 1.17 -2.03 -0.62
N LEU A 56 0.33 -1.73 -1.61
CA LEU A 56 -0.97 -1.06 -1.37
C LEU A 56 -1.90 -1.94 -0.51
N PHE A 57 -1.91 -3.24 -0.77
CA PHE A 57 -2.67 -4.20 0.01
C PHE A 57 -2.14 -4.33 1.44
N GLY A 58 -0.82 -4.47 1.61
CA GLY A 58 -0.18 -4.56 2.91
C GLY A 58 -0.34 -3.30 3.74
N HIS A 59 -0.22 -2.13 3.12
CA HIS A 59 -0.53 -0.84 3.74
C HIS A 59 -1.95 -0.82 4.29
N ALA A 60 -2.95 -1.15 3.46
CA ALA A 60 -4.35 -1.19 3.88
C ALA A 60 -4.57 -2.17 5.05
N LEU A 61 -3.96 -3.34 4.99
CA LEU A 61 -4.07 -4.37 6.03
C LEU A 61 -3.44 -3.95 7.35
N VAL A 62 -2.21 -3.43 7.33
CA VAL A 62 -1.51 -3.01 8.55
C VAL A 62 -2.28 -1.88 9.22
N TRP A 63 -2.74 -0.89 8.45
CA TRP A 63 -3.53 0.22 8.98
C TRP A 63 -4.90 -0.21 9.48
N LEU A 64 -5.57 -1.14 8.77
CA LEU A 64 -6.81 -1.75 9.24
C LEU A 64 -6.61 -2.50 10.56
N ILE A 65 -5.57 -3.34 10.65
CA ILE A 65 -5.23 -4.09 11.86
C ILE A 65 -4.94 -3.11 12.99
N LEU A 66 -4.10 -2.10 12.78
CA LEU A 66 -3.75 -1.10 13.80
C LEU A 66 -5.00 -0.37 14.31
N LYS A 67 -5.92 -0.01 13.40
CA LYS A 67 -7.17 0.68 13.74
C LYS A 67 -8.15 -0.21 14.52
N LEU A 68 -8.19 -1.51 14.21
CA LEU A 68 -9.07 -2.48 14.87
C LEU A 68 -8.50 -3.02 16.20
N SER A 69 -7.19 -3.26 16.28
CA SER A 69 -6.54 -3.85 17.46
C SER A 69 -6.03 -2.81 18.45
N ALA A 70 -5.60 -1.64 17.96
CA ALA A 70 -4.93 -0.61 18.75
C ALA A 70 -5.38 0.80 18.31
N GLY A 71 -6.70 1.03 18.30
CA GLY A 71 -7.31 2.28 17.81
C GLY A 71 -6.76 3.56 18.45
N ASP A 72 -6.33 3.52 19.72
CA ASP A 72 -5.72 4.67 20.39
C ASP A 72 -4.30 4.98 19.87
N VAL A 73 -3.53 3.95 19.53
CA VAL A 73 -2.21 4.10 18.90
C VAL A 73 -2.38 4.69 17.50
N TYR A 74 -3.34 4.18 16.73
CA TYR A 74 -3.69 4.72 15.42
C TYR A 74 -4.07 6.21 15.51
N ARG A 75 -4.97 6.59 16.42
CA ARG A 75 -5.36 8.00 16.61
C ARG A 75 -4.17 8.87 17.02
N THR A 76 -3.31 8.36 17.90
CA THR A 76 -2.13 9.10 18.36
C THR A 76 -1.15 9.33 17.21
N LEU A 77 -0.91 8.33 16.37
CA LEU A 77 -0.08 8.45 15.17
C LEU A 77 -0.68 9.40 14.14
N ASP A 78 -1.97 9.30 13.87
CA ASP A 78 -2.67 10.15 12.92
C ASP A 78 -2.73 11.61 13.39
N ASP A 79 -3.07 11.85 14.67
CA ASP A 79 -3.05 13.19 15.26
C ASP A 79 -1.62 13.75 15.33
N PHE A 80 -0.60 12.93 15.62
CA PHE A 80 0.79 13.35 15.60
C PHE A 80 1.23 13.75 14.19
N LEU A 81 0.91 12.96 13.17
CA LEU A 81 1.28 13.27 11.79
C LEU A 81 0.54 14.49 11.26
N ASN A 82 -0.74 14.68 11.62
CA ASN A 82 -1.56 15.76 11.10
C ASN A 82 -1.37 17.09 11.85
N ARG A 83 -1.35 17.06 13.19
CA ARG A 83 -1.35 18.27 14.04
C ARG A 83 0.03 18.82 14.34
N ASN A 84 1.09 18.03 14.17
CA ASN A 84 2.42 18.47 14.55
C ASN A 84 3.00 19.38 13.45
N THR A 85 2.82 20.69 13.63
CA THR A 85 3.32 21.75 12.74
C THR A 85 4.83 21.88 12.74
N LEU A 86 5.49 21.30 13.76
CA LEU A 86 6.95 21.21 13.86
C LEU A 86 7.55 20.21 12.87
N ILE A 87 6.76 19.26 12.38
CA ILE A 87 7.21 18.30 11.37
C ILE A 87 7.01 18.91 10.00
N THR A 88 8.12 19.26 9.36
CA THR A 88 8.11 19.81 8.02
C THR A 88 7.48 18.82 7.02
N PRO A 89 6.87 19.29 5.91
CA PRO A 89 6.27 18.41 4.90
C PRO A 89 7.24 17.33 4.39
N TRP A 90 8.53 17.69 4.27
CA TRP A 90 9.59 16.76 3.88
C TRP A 90 9.81 15.65 4.91
N GLN A 91 9.81 15.96 6.21
CA GLN A 91 9.97 14.95 7.28
C GLN A 91 8.77 14.00 7.36
N ARG A 92 7.55 14.49 7.08
CA ARG A 92 6.37 13.62 6.91
C ARG A 92 6.53 12.72 5.69
N GLY A 93 7.05 13.26 4.60
CA GLY A 93 7.41 12.51 3.40
C GLY A 93 8.47 11.45 3.68
N LEU A 94 9.52 11.78 4.44
CA LEU A 94 10.58 10.86 4.84
C LEU A 94 10.05 9.75 5.75
N PHE A 95 9.21 10.07 6.73
CA PHE A 95 8.57 9.06 7.58
C PHE A 95 7.71 8.10 6.75
N SER A 96 6.94 8.64 5.81
CA SER A 96 6.13 7.84 4.88
C SER A 96 7.03 6.95 4.03
N LEU A 97 8.10 7.50 3.45
CA LEU A 97 9.09 6.75 2.65
C LEU A 97 9.79 5.65 3.45
N LEU A 98 10.16 5.93 4.70
CA LEU A 98 10.77 4.94 5.59
C LEU A 98 9.78 3.84 5.96
N TYR A 99 8.54 4.21 6.30
CA TYR A 99 7.48 3.25 6.59
C TYR A 99 7.21 2.34 5.39
N PHE A 100 7.03 2.91 4.20
CA PHE A 100 6.87 2.13 2.95
C PHE A 100 8.11 1.33 2.59
N GLY A 101 9.31 1.88 2.85
CA GLY A 101 10.58 1.18 2.66
C GLY A 101 10.71 -0.04 3.58
N PHE A 102 10.32 0.08 4.85
CA PHE A 102 10.27 -1.06 5.78
C PHE A 102 9.25 -2.11 5.35
N LEU A 103 8.06 -1.69 4.88
CA LEU A 103 7.08 -2.63 4.32
C LEU A 103 7.61 -3.37 3.09
N LEU A 104 8.31 -2.66 2.20
CA LEU A 104 8.96 -3.27 1.04
C LEU A 104 10.02 -4.28 1.46
N ILE A 105 10.88 -3.95 2.43
CA ILE A 105 11.89 -4.88 2.96
C ILE A 105 11.23 -6.10 3.59
N ALA A 106 10.20 -5.90 4.42
CA ALA A 106 9.47 -7.00 5.05
C ALA A 106 8.85 -7.93 4.00
N TRP A 107 8.27 -7.37 2.93
CA TRP A 107 7.75 -8.14 1.81
C TRP A 107 8.85 -8.92 1.08
N SER A 108 9.98 -8.28 0.76
CA SER A 108 11.12 -8.95 0.11
C SER A 108 11.65 -10.14 0.91
N ILE A 109 11.68 -10.01 2.25
CA ILE A 109 12.07 -11.10 3.16
C ILE A 109 11.06 -12.25 3.10
N LEU A 110 9.75 -11.94 3.13
CA LEU A 110 8.71 -12.96 3.03
C LEU A 110 8.79 -13.72 1.69
N VAL A 111 9.01 -13.01 0.58
CA VAL A 111 9.16 -13.63 -0.75
C VAL A 111 10.40 -14.51 -0.81
N ALA A 112 11.54 -14.03 -0.32
CA ALA A 112 12.78 -14.80 -0.29
C ALA A 112 12.73 -16.01 0.65
N GLY A 113 11.86 -16.01 1.66
CA GLY A 113 11.63 -17.15 2.54
C GLY A 113 10.67 -18.21 1.98
N MET A 114 9.96 -17.90 0.88
CA MET A 114 9.04 -18.83 0.20
C MET A 114 9.67 -19.52 -1.01
N SER A 115 10.83 -19.04 -1.48
CA SER A 115 11.67 -19.67 -2.52
C SER A 115 12.67 -20.66 -1.93
#